data_AF-A0A7W0IQT0-F1
#
_entry.id   AF-A0A7W0IQT0-F1
#
_cell.length_a   1.000
_cell.length_b   1.000
_cell.length_c   1.000
_cell.angle_alpha   90.00
_cell.angle_beta   90.00
_cell.angle_gamma   90.00
#
_symmetry.space_group_name_H-M   'P 1'
#
loop_
_entity.id
_entity.type
_entity.pdbx_description
1 polymer ?
#
loop_
_entity_poly.entity_id
_entity_poly.type
_entity_poly.pdbx_seq_one_letter_code
_entity_poly.pdbx_strand_id
1 'polypeptide(L)'
;MVQSQEWDLEGFFLKGNILTMIGGFNFKTGVPGYNGLNSSKDFTSGDLFISTNASYGRPLSGAMYLVGSAGEIITDTNGNNVAYNPLASQDGSKNVSSSFGYEYALDINWAALTFSIVQLNPDSATTTVYYHQNEDGSPSSNPWKYFANGTIIGQPGTVNNLSIVNDSGFSGMGSNNTHYAVSFDLSNFFSVTGLYGQDFYTHFTMGCGNDNLMGQGTAPVPEPGTLLLFGTGLAGLGAFARRKGLIPTKLHNPDK
;
A
#
# COMPACT_ATOMS: atom_id res chain seq x y z
N MET A 1 6.43 -16.84 -8.80
CA MET A 1 7.10 -15.67 -9.39
C MET A 1 8.16 -16.16 -10.35
N VAL A 2 8.11 -15.69 -11.59
CA VAL A 2 9.27 -15.74 -12.49
C VAL A 2 10.10 -14.55 -12.06
N GLN A 3 11.29 -14.78 -11.51
CA GLN A 3 12.23 -13.71 -11.19
C GLN A 3 12.91 -13.27 -12.50
N SER A 4 13.47 -12.06 -12.51
CA SER A 4 14.36 -11.61 -13.59
C SER A 4 13.69 -11.13 -14.88
N GLN A 5 12.56 -10.40 -14.82
CA GLN A 5 12.08 -9.58 -15.95
C GLN A 5 12.09 -8.09 -15.57
N GLU A 6 12.41 -7.22 -16.53
CA GLU A 6 12.37 -5.76 -16.37
C GLU A 6 10.99 -5.24 -15.93
N TRP A 7 9.95 -6.07 -16.00
CA TRP A 7 8.55 -5.69 -15.86
C TRP A 7 7.90 -6.31 -14.62
N ASP A 8 8.68 -6.95 -13.75
CA ASP A 8 8.13 -7.65 -12.59
C ASP A 8 8.37 -6.87 -11.30
N LEU A 9 7.36 -6.86 -10.44
CA LEU A 9 7.49 -6.50 -9.04
C LEU A 9 8.06 -7.70 -8.27
N GLU A 10 9.10 -7.47 -7.49
CA GLU A 10 9.90 -8.55 -6.90
C GLU A 10 9.66 -8.74 -5.40
N GLY A 11 9.31 -7.68 -4.67
CA GLY A 11 9.17 -7.78 -3.22
C GLY A 11 8.56 -6.58 -2.52
N PHE A 12 7.96 -6.87 -1.37
CA PHE A 12 7.56 -5.90 -0.36
C PHE A 12 8.34 -6.16 0.93
N PHE A 13 8.81 -5.09 1.55
CA PHE A 13 9.57 -5.14 2.79
C PHE A 13 9.06 -4.08 3.75
N LEU A 14 8.59 -4.50 4.92
CA LEU A 14 8.20 -3.59 5.99
C LEU A 14 9.28 -3.57 7.07
N LYS A 15 9.82 -2.38 7.38
CA LYS A 15 10.74 -2.16 8.50
C LYS A 15 10.29 -0.96 9.32
N GLY A 16 9.74 -1.22 10.51
CA GLY A 16 9.06 -0.18 11.27
C GLY A 16 7.91 0.38 10.43
N ASN A 17 7.83 1.72 10.31
CA ASN A 17 6.79 2.39 9.51
C ASN A 17 7.13 2.49 8.02
N ILE A 18 8.30 2.00 7.59
CA ILE A 18 8.75 2.13 6.21
C ILE A 18 8.39 0.88 5.43
N LEU A 19 7.45 1.01 4.49
CA LEU A 19 7.17 -0.01 3.48
C LEU A 19 8.04 0.27 2.25
N THR A 20 8.78 -0.72 1.79
CA THR A 20 9.62 -0.65 0.58
C THR A 20 9.14 -1.67 -0.44
N MET A 21 9.00 -1.24 -1.69
CA MET A 21 8.75 -2.11 -2.84
C MET A 21 10.01 -2.17 -3.70
N ILE A 22 10.30 -3.34 -4.26
CA ILE A 22 11.41 -3.58 -5.17
C ILE A 22 10.86 -4.16 -6.47
N GLY A 23 11.37 -3.70 -7.61
CA GLY A 23 10.98 -4.20 -8.93
C GLY A 23 12.05 -3.97 -10.00
N GLY A 24 11.88 -4.66 -11.13
CA GLY A 24 12.77 -4.57 -12.29
C GLY A 24 12.60 -3.30 -13.13
N PHE A 25 11.56 -2.49 -12.87
CA PHE A 25 11.23 -1.28 -13.62
C PHE A 25 11.38 -0.01 -12.76
N ASN A 26 11.58 1.12 -13.43
CA ASN A 26 11.62 2.41 -12.78
C ASN A 26 10.21 2.85 -12.36
N PHE A 27 9.91 2.82 -11.06
CA PHE A 27 8.60 3.20 -10.55
C PHE A 27 8.14 4.62 -10.95
N LYS A 28 9.07 5.54 -11.21
CA LYS A 28 8.73 6.92 -11.59
C LYS A 28 8.39 7.07 -13.07
N THR A 29 9.17 6.43 -13.94
CA THR A 29 9.02 6.57 -15.40
C THR A 29 8.25 5.44 -16.05
N GLY A 30 8.00 4.35 -15.33
CA GLY A 30 7.38 3.15 -15.86
C GLY A 30 8.32 2.36 -16.77
N VAL A 31 7.72 1.53 -17.62
CA VAL A 31 8.42 0.67 -18.58
C VAL A 31 7.75 0.73 -19.95
N PRO A 32 8.51 0.72 -21.06
CA PRO A 32 7.94 0.54 -22.38
C PRO A 32 7.27 -0.83 -22.50
N GLY A 33 6.06 -0.88 -23.02
CA GLY A 33 5.31 -2.11 -23.27
C GLY A 33 4.63 -2.11 -24.64
N TYR A 34 3.83 -3.15 -24.89
CA TYR A 34 3.29 -3.44 -26.23
C TYR A 34 1.76 -3.55 -26.26
N ASN A 35 1.07 -2.68 -26.98
CA ASN A 35 -0.40 -2.68 -26.99
C ASN A 35 -1.08 -3.66 -27.98
N GLY A 36 -0.36 -4.66 -28.49
CA GLY A 36 -0.91 -5.59 -29.48
C GLY A 36 -0.85 -5.10 -30.94
N LEU A 37 -0.67 -3.79 -31.18
CA LEU A 37 -0.86 -3.15 -32.49
C LEU A 37 0.41 -2.54 -33.09
N ASN A 38 1.59 -3.11 -32.85
CA ASN A 38 2.89 -2.56 -33.29
C ASN A 38 3.17 -1.13 -32.81
N SER A 39 2.48 -0.67 -31.75
CA SER A 39 2.72 0.64 -31.13
C SER A 39 3.26 0.47 -29.72
N SER A 40 4.36 1.18 -29.44
CA SER A 40 4.93 1.27 -28.09
C SER A 40 3.92 1.95 -27.18
N LYS A 41 3.61 1.33 -26.05
CA LYS A 41 2.78 1.90 -25.00
C LYS A 41 3.55 1.86 -23.70
N ASP A 42 3.81 3.02 -23.12
CA ASP A 42 4.49 3.09 -21.83
C ASP A 42 3.49 2.77 -20.71
N PHE A 43 3.81 1.76 -19.91
CA PHE A 43 3.05 1.42 -18.72
C PHE A 43 3.66 2.11 -17.52
N THR A 44 2.85 2.90 -16.83
CA THR A 44 3.27 3.62 -15.62
C THR A 44 2.85 2.87 -14.37
N SER A 45 3.56 3.13 -13.28
CA SER A 45 3.21 2.67 -11.94
C SER A 45 1.80 3.08 -11.55
N GLY A 46 1.14 2.20 -10.80
CA GLY A 46 -0.14 2.45 -10.17
C GLY A 46 -0.03 3.14 -8.82
N ASP A 47 -1.09 2.97 -8.07
CA ASP A 47 -1.22 3.36 -6.67
C ASP A 47 -1.02 2.16 -5.74
N LEU A 48 -0.80 2.42 -4.45
CA LEU A 48 -0.71 1.36 -3.44
C LEU A 48 -2.05 1.18 -2.76
N PHE A 49 -2.69 0.03 -2.94
CA PHE A 49 -3.96 -0.27 -2.27
C PHE A 49 -3.71 -1.08 -1.01
N ILE A 50 -4.51 -0.84 0.02
CA ILE A 50 -4.33 -1.45 1.34
C ILE A 50 -5.65 -2.04 1.80
N SER A 51 -5.60 -3.30 2.28
CA SER A 51 -6.71 -3.94 2.96
C SER A 51 -6.35 -4.41 4.37
N THR A 52 -7.34 -4.44 5.25
CA THR A 52 -7.24 -5.01 6.62
C THR A 52 -7.85 -6.40 6.72
N ASN A 53 -8.49 -6.88 5.65
CA ASN A 53 -9.00 -8.24 5.52
C ASN A 53 -8.03 -9.03 4.62
N ALA A 54 -7.91 -10.35 4.80
CA ALA A 54 -7.19 -11.21 3.86
C ALA A 54 -7.99 -11.50 2.56
N SER A 55 -9.27 -11.12 2.54
CA SER A 55 -10.19 -11.32 1.42
C SER A 55 -10.26 -10.06 0.54
N TYR A 56 -9.19 -9.78 -0.20
CA TYR A 56 -9.05 -8.64 -1.11
C TYR A 56 -8.74 -9.11 -2.54
N GLY A 57 -8.64 -8.18 -3.50
CA GLY A 57 -8.27 -8.50 -4.89
C GLY A 57 -9.34 -9.29 -5.64
N ARG A 58 -10.57 -9.34 -5.09
CA ARG A 58 -11.76 -9.88 -5.72
C ARG A 58 -12.80 -8.78 -5.79
N PRO A 59 -13.54 -8.63 -6.90
CA PRO A 59 -14.73 -7.80 -6.88
C PRO A 59 -15.62 -8.29 -5.73
N LEU A 60 -16.05 -7.37 -4.85
CA LEU A 60 -16.91 -7.69 -3.71
C LEU A 60 -18.13 -8.48 -4.22
N SER A 61 -18.46 -9.60 -3.57
CA SER A 61 -19.66 -10.39 -3.86
C SER A 61 -20.90 -9.49 -3.72
N GLY A 62 -21.40 -8.97 -4.83
CA GLY A 62 -22.40 -7.90 -4.87
C GLY A 62 -22.16 -6.84 -5.97
N ALA A 63 -20.94 -6.78 -6.54
CA ALA A 63 -20.73 -6.19 -7.85
C ALA A 63 -21.48 -7.09 -8.86
N MET A 64 -22.73 -6.72 -9.15
CA MET A 64 -23.64 -7.50 -9.96
C MET A 64 -23.04 -7.72 -11.36
N TYR A 65 -22.56 -8.94 -11.58
CA TYR A 65 -22.16 -9.47 -12.90
C TYR A 65 -23.44 -9.75 -13.69
N LEU A 66 -24.10 -8.71 -14.24
CA LEU A 66 -25.11 -8.94 -15.27
C LEU A 66 -24.38 -9.21 -16.59
N VAL A 67 -24.02 -10.47 -16.80
CA VAL A 67 -23.64 -10.94 -18.13
C VAL A 67 -24.93 -11.12 -18.92
N GLY A 68 -25.34 -10.07 -19.63
CA GLY A 68 -26.23 -10.26 -20.78
C GLY A 68 -25.47 -11.10 -21.81
N SER A 69 -26.03 -12.24 -22.19
CA SER A 69 -25.59 -12.95 -23.39
C SER A 69 -25.70 -11.99 -24.58
N ALA A 70 -24.54 -11.63 -25.16
CA ALA A 70 -24.34 -10.67 -26.25
C ALA A 70 -24.35 -9.18 -25.87
N GLY A 71 -23.27 -8.70 -25.25
CA GLY A 71 -22.73 -7.35 -25.49
C GLY A 71 -23.62 -6.14 -25.19
N GLU A 72 -24.70 -6.30 -24.43
CA GLU A 72 -25.62 -5.20 -24.12
C GLU A 72 -25.10 -4.36 -22.95
N ILE A 73 -25.02 -3.04 -23.15
CA ILE A 73 -24.76 -2.06 -22.09
C ILE A 73 -26.08 -1.89 -21.31
N ILE A 74 -26.15 -2.41 -20.08
CA ILE A 74 -27.26 -2.13 -19.19
C ILE A 74 -26.97 -0.81 -18.47
N THR A 75 -27.59 0.28 -18.92
CA THR A 75 -27.77 1.49 -18.11
C THR A 75 -29.00 1.33 -17.23
N ASP A 76 -28.84 1.44 -15.92
CA ASP A 76 -29.98 1.75 -15.04
C ASP A 76 -30.38 3.22 -15.26
N THR A 77 -31.68 3.43 -15.52
CA THR A 77 -32.41 4.70 -15.55
C THR A 77 -32.21 5.62 -14.32
N ASN A 78 -31.53 5.18 -13.25
CA ASN A 78 -31.28 5.95 -12.03
C ASN A 78 -29.82 6.41 -11.83
N GLY A 79 -28.92 6.17 -12.79
CA GLY A 79 -27.59 6.79 -12.78
C GLY A 79 -26.54 6.24 -11.80
N ASN A 80 -26.72 5.03 -11.26
CA ASN A 80 -25.72 4.36 -10.43
C ASN A 80 -25.26 3.02 -11.03
N ASN A 81 -23.94 2.75 -10.91
CA ASN A 81 -23.18 1.56 -11.27
C ASN A 81 -23.31 1.05 -12.73
N VAL A 82 -22.29 1.34 -13.54
CA VAL A 82 -22.07 0.71 -14.84
C VAL A 82 -21.71 -0.76 -14.60
N ALA A 83 -22.50 -1.68 -15.17
CA ALA A 83 -22.19 -3.10 -15.16
C ALA A 83 -20.78 -3.34 -15.74
N TYR A 84 -19.88 -3.93 -14.96
CA TYR A 84 -18.58 -4.38 -15.41
C TYR A 84 -18.75 -5.65 -16.25
N ASN A 85 -18.41 -5.60 -17.54
CA ASN A 85 -18.32 -6.77 -18.41
C ASN A 85 -16.84 -7.13 -18.65
N PRO A 86 -16.27 -8.06 -17.86
CA PRO A 86 -14.89 -8.53 -18.05
C PRO A 86 -14.72 -9.39 -19.30
N LEU A 87 -15.80 -9.81 -19.96
CA LEU A 87 -15.75 -10.63 -21.18
C LEU A 87 -15.59 -9.79 -22.45
N ALA A 88 -15.46 -8.46 -22.35
CA ALA A 88 -14.99 -7.69 -23.48
C ALA A 88 -13.51 -8.03 -23.70
N SER A 89 -13.23 -8.88 -24.69
CA SER A 89 -11.90 -9.36 -25.11
C SER A 89 -11.01 -8.24 -25.69
N GLN A 90 -11.01 -7.08 -25.05
CA GLN A 90 -10.36 -5.87 -25.51
C GLN A 90 -9.54 -5.27 -24.38
N ASP A 91 -8.26 -5.08 -24.69
CA ASP A 91 -7.34 -4.35 -23.83
C ASP A 91 -7.76 -2.88 -23.74
N GLY A 92 -7.59 -2.29 -22.56
CA GLY A 92 -8.01 -0.93 -22.28
C GLY A 92 -8.35 -0.74 -20.81
N SER A 93 -7.63 0.17 -20.15
CA SER A 93 -7.94 0.57 -18.78
C SER A 93 -9.29 1.29 -18.72
N LYS A 94 -10.13 0.90 -17.76
CA LYS A 94 -11.49 1.42 -17.57
C LYS A 94 -11.62 1.98 -16.17
N ASN A 95 -12.37 3.07 -16.01
CA ASN A 95 -12.77 3.54 -14.69
C ASN A 95 -14.03 2.80 -14.27
N VAL A 96 -13.98 2.16 -13.10
CA VAL A 96 -15.07 1.33 -12.56
C VAL A 96 -15.38 1.74 -11.13
N SER A 97 -16.66 1.66 -10.75
CA SER A 97 -17.12 1.92 -9.38
C SER A 97 -16.91 0.67 -8.52
N SER A 98 -15.66 0.41 -8.15
CA SER A 98 -15.26 -0.75 -7.35
C SER A 98 -13.95 -0.47 -6.63
N SER A 99 -13.88 -0.85 -5.35
CA SER A 99 -12.63 -0.85 -4.58
C SER A 99 -11.92 -2.20 -4.60
N PHE A 100 -12.48 -3.24 -5.24
CA PHE A 100 -11.92 -4.60 -5.29
C PHE A 100 -11.57 -5.19 -3.90
N GLY A 101 -12.31 -4.77 -2.87
CA GLY A 101 -12.11 -5.23 -1.49
C GLY A 101 -11.02 -4.47 -0.73
N TYR A 102 -10.41 -3.43 -1.31
CA TYR A 102 -9.49 -2.56 -0.58
C TYR A 102 -10.25 -1.48 0.20
N GLU A 103 -9.78 -1.17 1.40
CA GLU A 103 -10.32 -0.09 2.24
C GLU A 103 -9.60 1.25 2.03
N TYR A 104 -8.34 1.21 1.57
CA TYR A 104 -7.54 2.41 1.38
C TYR A 104 -6.73 2.36 0.08
N ALA A 105 -6.40 3.53 -0.44
CA ALA A 105 -5.39 3.72 -1.47
C ALA A 105 -4.42 4.83 -1.05
N LEU A 106 -3.13 4.64 -1.33
CA LEU A 106 -2.18 5.74 -1.40
C LEU A 106 -2.18 6.21 -2.85
N ASP A 107 -2.80 7.35 -3.12
CA ASP A 107 -2.83 8.00 -4.44
C ASP A 107 -1.50 8.70 -4.69
N ILE A 108 -0.65 8.11 -5.54
CA ILE A 108 0.76 8.47 -5.68
C ILE A 108 0.96 9.44 -6.85
N ASN A 109 1.48 10.62 -6.52
CA ASN A 109 2.02 11.53 -7.51
C ASN A 109 3.50 11.21 -7.76
N TRP A 110 3.77 10.37 -8.76
CA TRP A 110 5.13 9.96 -9.15
C TRP A 110 6.03 11.10 -9.63
N ALA A 111 5.45 12.19 -10.14
CA ALA A 111 6.23 13.36 -10.55
C ALA A 111 6.75 14.13 -9.32
N ALA A 112 5.87 14.36 -8.34
CA ALA A 112 6.16 15.08 -7.11
C ALA A 112 6.81 14.21 -6.01
N LEU A 113 6.75 12.88 -6.16
CA LEU A 113 7.17 11.92 -5.14
C LEU A 113 6.44 12.12 -3.80
N THR A 114 5.13 12.29 -3.89
CA THR A 114 4.22 12.43 -2.75
C THR A 114 3.03 11.50 -2.92
N PHE A 115 2.32 11.20 -1.84
CA PHE A 115 1.05 10.49 -1.92
C PHE A 115 -0.01 11.10 -1.01
N SER A 116 -1.27 10.98 -1.41
CA SER A 116 -2.42 11.25 -0.55
C SER A 116 -2.95 9.94 0.02
N ILE A 117 -3.41 9.93 1.28
CA ILE A 117 -4.08 8.76 1.84
C ILE A 117 -5.57 8.89 1.55
N VAL A 118 -6.13 7.94 0.83
CA VAL A 118 -7.53 7.92 0.43
C VAL A 118 -8.23 6.77 1.12
N GLN A 119 -9.27 7.07 1.88
CA GLN A 119 -10.23 6.07 2.35
C GLN A 119 -11.23 5.77 1.25
N LEU A 120 -11.30 4.50 0.85
CA LEU A 120 -12.24 4.00 -0.14
C LEU A 120 -13.59 3.71 0.53
N ASN A 121 -14.65 3.94 -0.23
CA ASN A 121 -16.04 3.76 0.17
C ASN A 121 -16.82 3.11 -0.99
N PRO A 122 -18.10 2.72 -0.81
CA PRO A 122 -18.88 2.07 -1.86
C PRO A 122 -19.04 2.88 -3.16
N ASP A 123 -18.87 4.22 -3.10
CA ASP A 123 -18.98 5.11 -4.26
C ASP A 123 -17.62 5.40 -4.93
N SER A 124 -16.53 4.86 -4.36
CA SER A 124 -15.17 5.06 -4.85
C SER A 124 -14.95 4.37 -6.18
N ALA A 125 -14.29 5.08 -7.09
CA ALA A 125 -13.95 4.58 -8.40
C ALA A 125 -12.44 4.35 -8.53
N THR A 126 -12.07 3.30 -9.25
CA THR A 126 -10.69 2.92 -9.56
C THR A 126 -10.53 2.69 -11.06
N THR A 127 -9.29 2.73 -11.54
CA THR A 127 -8.92 2.40 -12.91
C THR A 127 -8.39 0.97 -12.98
N THR A 128 -8.89 0.17 -13.92
CA THR A 128 -8.43 -1.21 -14.14
C THR A 128 -7.08 -1.27 -14.88
N VAL A 129 -6.42 -2.41 -14.77
CA VAL A 129 -5.22 -2.74 -15.57
C VAL A 129 -5.57 -2.81 -17.06
N TYR A 130 -4.57 -2.68 -17.93
CA TYR A 130 -4.78 -2.52 -19.36
C TYR A 130 -5.12 -3.84 -20.06
N TYR A 131 -4.37 -4.91 -19.79
CA TYR A 131 -4.63 -6.18 -20.46
C TYR A 131 -5.80 -6.90 -19.82
N HIS A 132 -6.81 -7.23 -20.62
CA HIS A 132 -8.04 -7.86 -20.13
C HIS A 132 -7.75 -9.19 -19.40
N GLN A 133 -6.77 -9.98 -19.88
CA GLN A 133 -6.33 -11.23 -19.26
C GLN A 133 -5.79 -11.08 -17.82
N ASN A 134 -5.42 -9.87 -17.42
CA ASN A 134 -4.96 -9.53 -16.07
C ASN A 134 -6.08 -8.90 -15.23
N GLU A 135 -7.20 -8.51 -15.85
CA GLU A 135 -8.36 -7.93 -15.17
C GLU A 135 -9.21 -9.00 -14.47
N ASP A 136 -9.37 -10.18 -15.08
CA ASP A 136 -10.34 -11.22 -14.70
C ASP A 136 -9.73 -12.53 -14.17
N GLY A 137 -8.41 -12.64 -14.18
CA GLY A 137 -7.68 -13.78 -13.62
C GLY A 137 -7.95 -13.97 -12.12
N SER A 138 -7.75 -15.20 -11.63
CA SER A 138 -7.65 -15.49 -10.19
C SER A 138 -6.22 -15.92 -9.88
N PRO A 139 -5.40 -15.08 -9.22
CA PRO A 139 -5.75 -13.75 -8.69
C PRO A 139 -5.78 -12.67 -9.78
N SER A 140 -6.62 -11.63 -9.59
CA SER A 140 -6.74 -10.48 -10.50
C SER A 140 -5.74 -9.40 -10.09
N SER A 141 -5.16 -8.68 -11.05
CA SER A 141 -4.20 -7.60 -10.77
C SER A 141 -4.90 -6.25 -10.56
N ASN A 142 -6.22 -6.21 -10.57
CA ASN A 142 -6.97 -4.99 -10.31
C ASN A 142 -6.97 -4.60 -8.82
N PRO A 143 -7.01 -3.30 -8.52
CA PRO A 143 -7.00 -2.14 -9.43
C PRO A 143 -5.58 -1.64 -9.76
N TRP A 144 -5.46 -0.81 -10.80
CA TRP A 144 -4.22 -0.11 -11.13
C TRP A 144 -4.09 1.24 -10.41
N LYS A 145 -5.13 2.08 -10.45
CA LYS A 145 -5.11 3.44 -9.88
C LYS A 145 -6.40 3.82 -9.17
N TYR A 146 -6.30 4.67 -8.16
CA TYR A 146 -7.43 5.40 -7.64
C TYR A 146 -7.90 6.41 -8.70
N PHE A 147 -9.22 6.56 -8.85
CA PHE A 147 -9.79 7.49 -9.82
C PHE A 147 -10.58 8.61 -9.16
N ALA A 148 -11.60 8.28 -8.35
CA ALA A 148 -12.50 9.30 -7.79
C ALA A 148 -13.31 8.82 -6.57
N ASN A 149 -13.99 9.78 -5.94
CA ASN A 149 -15.03 9.60 -4.89
C ASN A 149 -14.58 8.96 -3.57
N GLY A 150 -13.28 8.71 -3.40
CA GLY A 150 -12.69 8.40 -2.10
C GLY A 150 -12.58 9.66 -1.24
N THR A 151 -12.37 9.45 0.06
CA THR A 151 -12.16 10.55 1.02
C THR A 151 -10.68 10.67 1.35
N ILE A 152 -10.06 11.82 1.08
CA ILE A 152 -8.68 12.07 1.52
C ILE A 152 -8.66 12.22 3.04
N ILE A 153 -7.81 11.42 3.70
CA ILE A 153 -7.63 11.42 5.15
C ILE A 153 -6.18 11.73 5.52
N GLY A 154 -5.96 12.48 6.59
CA GLY A 154 -4.62 12.81 7.04
C GLY A 154 -3.84 13.75 6.12
N GLN A 155 -2.55 13.91 6.42
CA GLN A 155 -1.62 14.71 5.63
C GLN A 155 -0.98 13.87 4.51
N PRO A 156 -0.57 14.50 3.39
CA PRO A 156 0.17 13.80 2.35
C PRO A 156 1.50 13.28 2.88
N GLY A 157 1.90 12.10 2.41
CA GLY A 157 3.19 11.51 2.69
C GLY A 157 4.20 11.73 1.56
N THR A 158 5.44 11.33 1.82
CA THR A 158 6.53 11.40 0.85
C THR A 158 6.90 10.01 0.34
N VAL A 159 7.36 9.97 -0.90
CA VAL A 159 7.85 8.77 -1.58
C VAL A 159 9.36 8.91 -1.77
N ASN A 160 10.13 7.98 -1.24
CA ASN A 160 11.56 7.90 -1.52
C ASN A 160 11.78 6.95 -2.69
N ASN A 161 12.38 7.42 -3.78
CA ASN A 161 12.66 6.61 -4.96
C ASN A 161 14.18 6.43 -5.14
N LEU A 162 14.62 5.17 -5.19
CA LEU A 162 16.00 4.78 -5.42
C LEU A 162 16.10 4.15 -6.81
N SER A 163 16.82 4.83 -7.70
CA SER A 163 16.85 4.50 -9.12
C SER A 163 17.71 3.29 -9.47
N ILE A 164 18.64 2.86 -8.62
CA ILE A 164 19.44 1.63 -8.83
C ILE A 164 19.76 1.02 -7.47
N VAL A 165 19.43 -0.25 -7.29
CA VAL A 165 19.75 -1.07 -6.10
C VAL A 165 20.53 -2.30 -6.56
N ASN A 166 21.82 -2.35 -6.24
CA ASN A 166 22.72 -3.43 -6.69
C ASN A 166 22.75 -4.65 -5.74
N ASP A 167 22.16 -4.51 -4.55
CA ASP A 167 22.15 -5.51 -3.47
C ASP A 167 20.71 -5.70 -2.96
N SER A 168 19.78 -5.98 -3.88
CA SER A 168 18.38 -6.19 -3.55
C SER A 168 18.09 -7.58 -2.97
N GLY A 169 19.07 -8.50 -3.03
CA GLY A 169 18.88 -9.92 -2.75
C GLY A 169 18.13 -10.69 -3.84
N PHE A 170 17.77 -10.03 -4.94
CA PHE A 170 17.10 -10.63 -6.10
C PHE A 170 18.04 -10.73 -7.30
N SER A 171 17.82 -11.76 -8.14
CA SER A 171 18.52 -11.91 -9.41
C SER A 171 17.82 -11.09 -10.49
N GLY A 172 18.44 -10.02 -10.99
CA GLY A 172 17.89 -9.19 -12.05
C GLY A 172 17.85 -9.88 -13.43
N MET A 173 17.29 -9.20 -14.43
CA MET A 173 17.16 -9.73 -15.80
C MET A 173 18.51 -9.78 -16.53
N GLY A 174 18.91 -11.00 -16.94
CA GLY A 174 20.08 -11.19 -17.80
C GLY A 174 21.40 -10.84 -17.12
N SER A 175 22.24 -10.04 -17.77
CA SER A 175 23.54 -9.58 -17.23
C SER A 175 23.45 -8.27 -16.43
N ASN A 176 22.27 -7.64 -16.37
CA ASN A 176 22.04 -6.40 -15.65
C ASN A 176 21.23 -6.68 -14.37
N ASN A 177 21.90 -6.67 -13.23
CA ASN A 177 21.27 -6.78 -11.91
C ASN A 177 20.70 -5.43 -11.43
N THR A 178 20.04 -4.69 -12.33
CA THR A 178 19.52 -3.36 -12.03
C THR A 178 18.12 -3.50 -11.44
N HIS A 179 17.96 -3.06 -10.20
CA HIS A 179 16.69 -3.01 -9.51
C HIS A 179 16.34 -1.58 -9.12
N TYR A 180 15.05 -1.32 -8.99
CA TYR A 180 14.55 -0.05 -8.46
C TYR A 180 13.89 -0.33 -7.13
N ALA A 181 13.97 0.63 -6.21
CA ALA A 181 13.25 0.55 -4.95
C ALA A 181 12.51 1.84 -4.67
N VAL A 182 11.30 1.70 -4.13
CA VAL A 182 10.51 2.82 -3.66
C VAL A 182 10.07 2.57 -2.22
N SER A 183 10.14 3.59 -1.37
CA SER A 183 9.75 3.49 0.03
C SER A 183 8.73 4.54 0.43
N PHE A 184 7.79 4.13 1.29
CA PHE A 184 6.71 4.95 1.85
C PHE A 184 6.83 4.98 3.37
N ASP A 185 6.78 6.17 3.95
CA ASP A 185 6.60 6.31 5.40
C ASP A 185 5.11 6.26 5.73
N LEU A 186 4.69 5.14 6.33
CA LEU A 186 3.30 4.86 6.68
C LEU A 186 2.94 5.35 8.10
N SER A 187 3.80 6.10 8.78
CA SER A 187 3.54 6.59 10.15
C SER A 187 2.22 7.36 10.24
N ASN A 188 2.00 8.29 9.31
CA ASN A 188 0.76 9.06 9.27
C ASN A 188 -0.44 8.17 8.89
N PHE A 189 -0.26 7.26 7.93
CA PHE A 189 -1.29 6.30 7.53
C PHE A 189 -1.78 5.46 8.72
N PHE A 190 -0.88 4.81 9.46
CA PHE A 190 -1.25 4.00 10.62
C PHE A 190 -1.90 4.83 11.73
N SER A 191 -1.46 6.08 11.90
CA SER A 191 -2.05 7.00 12.89
C SER A 191 -3.49 7.40 12.54
N VAL A 192 -3.78 7.78 11.29
CA VAL A 192 -5.12 8.28 10.92
C VAL A 192 -6.13 7.17 10.70
N THR A 193 -5.66 5.97 10.34
CA THR A 193 -6.52 4.78 10.19
C THR A 193 -6.70 4.00 11.48
N GLY A 194 -5.85 4.23 12.49
CA GLY A 194 -5.88 3.51 13.75
C GLY A 194 -5.41 2.05 13.63
N LEU A 195 -4.58 1.74 12.64
CA LEU A 195 -4.17 0.37 12.32
C LEU A 195 -2.96 -0.15 13.12
N TYR A 196 -2.36 0.64 14.01
CA TYR A 196 -1.23 0.18 14.80
C TYR A 196 -1.51 -1.15 15.52
N GLY A 197 -0.63 -2.14 15.32
CA GLY A 197 -0.77 -3.49 15.85
C GLY A 197 -1.64 -4.44 15.03
N GLN A 198 -2.25 -3.96 13.94
CA GLN A 198 -3.14 -4.75 13.09
C GLN A 198 -2.41 -5.25 11.84
N ASP A 199 -2.85 -6.41 11.34
CA ASP A 199 -2.40 -6.91 10.05
C ASP A 199 -3.01 -6.09 8.90
N PHE A 200 -2.23 -5.93 7.85
CA PHE A 200 -2.65 -5.30 6.61
C PHE A 200 -2.00 -5.96 5.41
N TYR A 201 -2.63 -5.80 4.26
CA TYR A 201 -2.24 -6.37 2.99
C TYR A 201 -2.14 -5.26 1.96
N THR A 202 -1.10 -5.28 1.12
CA THR A 202 -0.84 -4.23 0.14
C THR A 202 -0.83 -4.79 -1.27
N HIS A 203 -1.49 -4.09 -2.18
CA HIS A 203 -1.51 -4.37 -3.61
C HIS A 203 -0.84 -3.25 -4.36
N PHE A 204 0.00 -3.62 -5.32
CA PHE A 204 0.57 -2.69 -6.27
C PHE A 204 0.68 -3.39 -7.62
N THR A 205 0.36 -2.66 -8.68
CA THR A 205 0.60 -3.12 -10.04
C THR A 205 0.99 -1.96 -10.94
N MET A 206 1.71 -2.25 -12.02
CA MET A 206 1.78 -1.37 -13.17
C MET A 206 0.50 -1.39 -14.00
N GLY A 207 0.38 -0.44 -14.92
CA GLY A 207 -0.79 -0.33 -15.79
C GLY A 207 -1.03 -1.52 -16.70
N CYS A 208 -0.02 -2.34 -17.00
CA CYS A 208 -0.20 -3.59 -17.75
C CYS A 208 -0.87 -4.70 -16.92
N GLY A 209 -0.68 -4.72 -15.60
CA GLY A 209 -1.30 -5.72 -14.73
C GLY A 209 -0.64 -7.09 -14.71
N ASN A 210 0.57 -7.28 -15.25
CA ASN A 210 1.24 -8.59 -15.22
C ASN A 210 1.74 -8.99 -13.81
N ASP A 211 1.74 -8.04 -12.87
CA ASP A 211 2.11 -8.27 -11.48
C ASP A 211 0.88 -8.49 -10.61
N ASN A 212 0.91 -9.58 -9.85
CA ASN A 212 -0.04 -9.83 -8.77
C ASN A 212 0.67 -10.19 -7.47
N LEU A 213 1.78 -9.49 -7.22
CA LEU A 213 2.50 -9.65 -5.98
C LEU A 213 1.82 -8.82 -4.89
N MET A 214 1.51 -9.49 -3.80
CA MET A 214 0.86 -8.90 -2.64
C MET A 214 1.87 -8.78 -1.50
N GLY A 215 1.89 -7.63 -0.85
CA GLY A 215 2.55 -7.45 0.42
C GLY A 215 1.63 -7.82 1.58
N GLN A 216 2.22 -8.32 2.65
CA GLN A 216 1.55 -8.50 3.94
C GLN A 216 2.47 -7.97 5.03
N GLY A 217 1.89 -7.30 6.02
CA GLY A 217 2.61 -6.85 7.20
C GLY A 217 1.70 -6.63 8.39
N THR A 218 2.31 -6.42 9.55
CA THR A 218 1.62 -5.98 10.76
C THR A 218 2.10 -4.57 11.06
N ALA A 219 1.17 -3.62 11.21
CA ALA A 219 1.53 -2.25 11.53
C ALA A 219 2.29 -2.22 12.87
N PRO A 220 3.50 -1.64 12.91
CA PRO A 220 4.35 -1.72 14.09
C PRO A 220 3.70 -0.97 15.25
N VAL A 221 3.57 -1.61 16.41
CA VAL A 221 3.08 -0.92 17.60
C VAL A 221 4.13 0.13 18.00
N PRO A 222 3.79 1.43 18.06
CA PRO A 222 4.72 2.45 18.53
C PRO A 222 5.21 2.05 19.92
N GLU A 223 6.53 2.16 20.16
CA GLU A 223 7.09 1.83 21.47
C GLU A 223 6.28 2.55 22.55
N PRO A 224 5.62 1.81 23.46
CA PRO A 224 4.67 2.44 24.34
C PRO A 224 5.41 3.40 25.26
N GLY A 225 4.83 4.59 25.46
CA GLY A 225 5.32 5.58 26.43
C GLY A 225 5.40 5.00 27.85
N THR A 226 4.91 3.77 28.08
CA THR A 226 5.13 3.01 29.30
C THR A 226 6.60 2.73 29.59
N LEU A 227 7.49 2.56 28.59
CA LEU A 227 8.93 2.41 28.86
C LEU A 227 9.53 3.72 29.40
N LEU A 228 9.12 4.85 28.83
CA LEU A 228 9.49 6.16 29.34
C LEU A 228 8.88 6.42 30.73
N LEU A 229 7.60 6.09 30.92
CA LEU A 229 6.90 6.23 32.20
C LEU A 229 7.48 5.32 33.28
N PHE A 230 7.89 4.11 32.91
CA PHE A 230 8.57 3.17 33.78
C PHE A 230 9.95 3.68 34.16
N GLY A 231 10.74 4.13 33.18
CA GLY A 231 12.07 4.71 33.41
C GLY A 231 12.01 5.96 34.30
N THR A 232 11.09 6.87 34.01
CA THR A 232 10.87 8.08 34.83
C THR A 232 10.28 7.77 36.20
N GLY A 233 9.40 6.76 36.30
CA GLY A 233 8.88 6.25 37.57
C GLY A 233 9.98 5.69 38.48
N LEU A 234 10.89 4.88 37.93
CA LEU A 234 12.06 4.37 38.66
C LEU A 234 13.01 5.50 39.07
N ALA A 235 13.27 6.46 38.19
CA ALA A 235 14.08 7.64 38.52
C ALA A 235 13.46 8.45 39.66
N GLY A 236 12.13 8.66 39.64
CA GLY A 236 11.38 9.33 40.70
C GLY A 236 11.46 8.60 42.04
N LEU A 237 11.32 7.26 42.04
CA LEU A 237 11.47 6.43 43.24
C LEU A 237 12.90 6.50 43.80
N GLY A 238 13.92 6.42 42.94
CA GLY A 238 15.32 6.55 43.34
C GLY A 238 15.62 7.92 43.97
N ALA A 239 15.10 9.00 43.38
CA ALA A 239 15.22 10.35 43.92
C ALA A 239 14.53 10.48 45.29
N PHE A 240 13.33 9.90 45.45
CA PHE A 240 12.59 9.91 46.71
C PHE A 240 13.31 9.13 47.82
N ALA A 241 13.86 7.94 47.50
CA ALA A 241 14.62 7.13 48.44
C ALA A 241 15.89 7.84 48.94
N ARG A 242 16.63 8.50 48.04
CA ARG A 242 17.79 9.34 48.41
C ARG A 242 17.41 10.47 49.37
N ARG A 243 16.25 11.09 49.19
CA ARG A 243 15.79 12.19 50.06
C ARG A 243 15.48 11.71 51.49
N LYS A 244 14.99 10.47 51.66
CA LYS A 244 14.72 9.87 52.98
C LYS A 244 15.98 9.40 53.70
N GLY A 245 17.02 8.97 52.97
CA GLY A 245 18.32 8.61 53.55
C GLY A 245 19.12 9.79 54.13
N LEU A 246 18.69 11.03 53.88
CA LEU A 246 19.33 12.24 54.38
C LEU A 246 18.66 12.82 55.65
N ILE A 247 17.71 12.12 56.27
CA ILE A 247 17.22 12.51 57.60
C ILE A 247 18.40 12.29 58.57
N PRO A 248 19.01 13.35 59.15
CA PRO A 248 20.06 13.17 60.12
C PRO A 248 19.42 12.49 61.32
N THR A 249 19.82 11.25 61.61
CA THR A 249 19.61 10.66 62.92
C THR A 249 20.30 11.58 63.92
N LYS A 250 19.55 12.50 64.54
CA LYS A 250 20.01 13.20 65.72
C LYS A 250 20.32 12.12 66.74
N LEU A 251 21.61 11.85 66.93
CA LEU A 251 22.14 11.10 68.05
C LEU A 251 21.57 11.77 69.30
N HIS A 252 20.58 11.10 69.91
CA HIS A 252 20.12 11.41 71.24
C HIS A 252 21.32 11.13 72.15
N ASN A 253 21.87 12.18 72.74
CA ASN A 253 22.94 12.08 73.73
C ASN A 253 22.25 11.90 75.10
N PRO A 254 22.26 10.69 75.70
CA PRO A 254 21.65 10.49 76.99
C PRO A 254 22.72 10.72 78.05
N ASP A 255 22.98 11.98 78.41
CA ASP A 255 23.70 12.34 79.63
C ASP A 255 23.56 13.85 79.88
N LYS A 256 22.60 14.21 80.75
CA LYS A 256 22.65 15.33 81.71
C LYS A 256 21.37 15.37 82.55
#